data_AF-A0A958ENN3-F1
#
_entry.id   AF-A0A958ENN3-F1
#
_cell.length_a   1.000
_cell.length_b   1.000
_cell.length_c   1.000
_cell.angle_alpha   90.00
_cell.angle_beta   90.00
_cell.angle_gamma   90.00
#
_symmetry.space_group_name_H-M   'P 1'
#
loop_
_entity.id
_entity.type
_entity.pdbx_description
1 polymer ?
#
loop_
_entity_poly.entity_id
_entity_poly.type
_entity_poly.pdbx_seq_one_letter_code
_entity_poly.pdbx_strand_id
1 'polypeptide(L)'
;MEVSVEQLERDGFGTSPLFEALILEFNSETVGFALFYYRYSTWKGKSLYLEDLYVDPEYRNNGIGLAVMKHLVNHAIKTDCKRFEWQVLDWNTPSIEFYKKIGAELDSEWINCKLRHSQ
;
A
#
# COMPACT_ATOMS: atom_id res chain seq x y z
N MET A 1 -17.85 12.23 0.87
CA MET A 1 -16.76 13.14 1.27
C MET A 1 -15.51 12.62 0.61
N GLU A 2 -14.88 13.45 -0.22
CA GLU A 2 -13.60 13.18 -0.87
C GLU A 2 -12.52 13.93 -0.09
N VAL A 3 -11.29 13.43 -0.12
CA VAL A 3 -10.15 14.07 0.53
C VAL A 3 -9.70 15.27 -0.33
N SER A 4 -9.38 16.41 0.29
CA SER A 4 -8.78 17.55 -0.42
C SER A 4 -7.25 17.45 -0.48
N VAL A 5 -6.61 18.23 -1.36
CA VAL A 5 -5.15 18.28 -1.47
C VAL A 5 -4.52 18.79 -0.18
N GLU A 6 -5.07 19.86 0.41
CA GLU A 6 -4.58 20.46 1.66
C GLU A 6 -4.69 19.46 2.82
N GLN A 7 -5.73 18.62 2.80
CA GLN A 7 -5.87 17.55 3.77
C GLN A 7 -4.80 16.47 3.59
N LEU A 8 -4.53 16.03 2.35
CA LEU A 8 -3.44 15.08 2.08
C LEU A 8 -2.07 15.64 2.48
N GLU A 9 -1.81 16.91 2.20
CA GLU A 9 -0.55 17.58 2.58
C GLU A 9 -0.37 17.58 4.10
N ARG A 10 -1.40 17.97 4.84
CA ARG A 10 -1.37 17.97 6.31
C ARG A 10 -1.21 16.56 6.86
N ASP A 11 -1.99 15.61 6.35
CA ASP A 11 -2.06 14.25 6.90
C ASP A 11 -0.84 13.40 6.51
N GLY A 12 -0.16 13.70 5.41
CA GLY A 12 1.05 12.98 4.95
C GLY A 12 2.38 13.66 5.27
N PHE A 13 2.42 14.98 5.41
CA PHE A 13 3.67 15.76 5.53
C PHE A 13 3.68 16.73 6.73
N GLY A 14 2.65 16.70 7.58
CA GLY A 14 2.61 17.44 8.83
C GLY A 14 3.55 16.88 9.91
N THR A 15 3.47 17.42 11.13
CA THR A 15 4.32 17.00 12.26
C THR A 15 4.03 15.59 12.78
N SER A 16 2.85 15.06 12.45
CA SER A 16 2.38 13.73 12.88
C SER A 16 1.73 13.03 11.68
N PRO A 17 2.52 12.55 10.71
CA PRO A 17 1.98 11.97 9.49
C PRO A 17 1.20 10.68 9.77
N LEU A 18 0.06 10.52 9.10
CA LEU A 18 -0.79 9.33 9.15
C LEU A 18 -0.30 8.24 8.19
N PHE A 19 0.42 8.64 7.14
CA PHE A 19 0.97 7.74 6.14
C PHE A 19 2.32 8.25 5.63
N GLU A 20 3.07 7.35 5.02
CA GLU A 20 4.26 7.64 4.24
C GLU A 20 3.98 7.32 2.77
N ALA A 21 4.74 7.94 1.87
CA ALA A 21 4.62 7.71 0.44
C ALA A 21 5.99 7.54 -0.24
N LEU A 22 6.04 6.62 -1.22
CA LEU A 22 7.15 6.50 -2.17
C LEU A 22 6.72 7.11 -3.49
N ILE A 23 7.60 7.93 -4.08
CA ILE A 23 7.51 8.31 -5.49
C ILE A 23 8.33 7.31 -6.29
N LEU A 24 7.74 6.77 -7.35
CA LEU A 24 8.39 5.79 -8.21
C LEU A 24 9.00 6.52 -9.39
N GLU A 25 10.32 6.40 -9.55
CA GLU A 25 11.04 7.00 -10.67
C GLU A 25 11.61 5.93 -11.59
N PHE A 26 11.49 6.17 -12.90
CA PHE A 26 12.11 5.35 -13.94
C PHE A 26 12.72 6.29 -14.98
N ASN A 27 14.02 6.16 -15.25
CA ASN A 27 14.77 7.08 -16.12
C ASN A 27 14.60 8.59 -15.78
N SER A 28 14.51 8.91 -14.49
CA SER A 28 14.29 10.28 -13.96
C SER A 28 12.88 10.86 -14.21
N GLU A 29 11.93 10.03 -14.65
CA GLU A 29 10.52 10.41 -14.75
C GLU A 29 9.73 9.80 -13.59
N THR A 30 8.76 10.55 -13.04
CA THR A 30 7.81 10.02 -12.07
C THR A 30 6.79 9.14 -12.77
N VAL A 31 6.73 7.87 -12.41
CA VAL A 31 5.92 6.84 -13.09
C VAL A 31 4.90 6.17 -12.17
N GLY A 32 4.75 6.67 -10.95
CA GLY A 32 3.78 6.14 -9.99
C GLY A 32 4.10 6.49 -8.55
N PHE A 33 3.36 5.86 -7.64
CA PHE A 33 3.54 6.04 -6.21
C PHE A 33 3.12 4.79 -5.42
N ALA A 34 3.54 4.73 -4.16
CA ALA A 34 2.99 3.82 -3.17
C ALA A 34 2.70 4.56 -1.87
N LEU A 35 1.52 4.39 -1.29
CA LEU A 35 1.11 4.99 -0.01
C LEU A 35 0.91 3.88 1.03
N PHE A 36 1.55 4.02 2.18
CA PHE A 36 1.52 2.99 3.22
C PHE A 36 1.57 3.60 4.62
N TYR A 37 1.15 2.83 5.62
CA TYR A 37 1.15 3.25 7.01
C TYR A 37 1.27 2.05 7.96
N TYR A 38 1.44 2.32 9.24
CA TYR A 38 1.49 1.27 10.25
C TYR A 38 0.11 0.98 10.83
N ARG A 39 -0.22 -0.32 10.92
CA ARG A 39 -1.34 -0.84 11.69
C ARG A 39 -0.82 -1.55 12.93
N TYR A 40 -1.72 -1.81 13.88
CA TYR A 40 -1.40 -2.59 15.07
C TYR A 40 -2.40 -3.72 15.25
N SER A 41 -1.88 -4.93 15.43
CA SER A 41 -2.66 -6.10 15.82
C SER A 41 -2.45 -6.34 17.32
N THR A 42 -3.52 -6.50 18.08
CA THR A 42 -3.43 -6.90 19.49
C THR A 42 -2.82 -8.29 19.68
N TRP A 43 -2.78 -9.12 18.62
CA TRP A 43 -2.25 -10.48 18.65
C TRP A 43 -0.84 -10.58 18.03
N LYS A 44 -0.51 -9.72 17.06
CA LYS A 44 0.73 -9.80 16.28
C LYS A 44 1.64 -8.59 16.42
N GLY A 45 1.17 -7.50 17.04
CA GLY A 45 1.93 -6.25 17.17
C GLY A 45 1.91 -5.39 15.91
N LYS A 46 2.97 -4.62 15.70
CA LYS A 46 3.11 -3.67 14.59
C LYS A 46 3.08 -4.37 13.23
N SER A 47 2.30 -3.83 12.30
CA SER A 47 2.16 -4.32 10.91
C SER A 47 2.33 -3.17 9.93
N LEU A 48 2.94 -3.42 8.79
CA LEU A 48 2.97 -2.47 7.66
C LEU A 48 1.75 -2.72 6.79
N TYR A 49 1.05 -1.66 6.41
CA TYR A 49 -0.11 -1.75 5.52
C TYR A 49 0.08 -0.87 4.29
N LEU A 50 0.02 -1.47 3.11
CA LEU A 50 0.02 -0.75 1.83
C LEU A 50 -1.42 -0.44 1.43
N GLU A 51 -1.75 0.86 1.36
CA GLU A 51 -3.07 1.36 0.98
C GLU A 51 -3.21 1.39 -0.54
N ASP A 52 -2.26 2.04 -1.20
CA ASP A 52 -2.28 2.25 -2.65
C ASP A 52 -0.93 1.93 -3.26
N LEU A 53 -0.95 1.19 -4.36
CA LEU A 53 0.18 1.01 -5.27
C LEU A 53 -0.29 1.31 -6.68
N TYR A 54 0.28 2.35 -7.27
CA TYR A 54 0.00 2.72 -8.64
C TYR A 54 1.29 2.82 -9.44
N VAL A 55 1.28 2.19 -10.61
CA VAL A 55 2.29 2.36 -11.66
C VAL A 55 1.54 2.75 -12.91
N ASP A 56 2.01 3.80 -13.56
CA ASP A 56 1.52 4.26 -14.85
C ASP A 56 1.50 3.09 -15.85
N PRO A 57 0.36 2.84 -16.55
CA PRO A 57 0.21 1.76 -17.51
C PRO A 57 1.37 1.58 -18.49
N GLU A 58 1.96 2.65 -19.01
CA GLU A 58 3.05 2.58 -20.00
C GLU A 58 4.35 2.00 -19.40
N TYR A 59 4.51 2.14 -18.09
CA TYR A 59 5.67 1.69 -17.34
C TYR A 59 5.48 0.30 -16.70
N ARG A 60 4.28 -0.30 -16.81
CA ARG A 60 4.03 -1.65 -16.28
C ARG A 60 4.87 -2.71 -16.99
N ASN A 61 5.05 -3.84 -16.32
CA ASN A 61 5.91 -4.96 -16.77
C ASN A 61 7.42 -4.65 -16.85
N ASN A 62 7.87 -3.46 -16.44
CA ASN A 62 9.30 -3.13 -16.28
C ASN A 62 9.87 -3.49 -14.89
N GLY A 63 9.19 -4.35 -14.11
CA GLY A 63 9.66 -4.77 -12.78
C GLY A 63 9.47 -3.76 -11.64
N ILE A 64 8.91 -2.57 -11.92
CA ILE A 64 8.71 -1.50 -10.93
C ILE A 64 7.87 -1.96 -9.74
N GLY A 65 6.70 -2.56 -9.99
CA GLY A 65 5.84 -3.06 -8.90
C GLY A 65 6.55 -4.08 -8.01
N LEU A 66 7.36 -4.97 -8.59
CA LEU A 66 8.16 -5.93 -7.83
C LEU A 66 9.24 -5.23 -6.98
N ALA A 67 9.88 -4.19 -7.52
CA ALA A 67 10.86 -3.40 -6.79
C ALA A 67 10.24 -2.71 -5.58
N VAL A 68 9.03 -2.15 -5.74
CA VAL A 68 8.26 -1.54 -4.63
C VAL A 68 7.93 -2.56 -3.56
N MET A 69 7.36 -3.71 -3.93
CA MET A 69 6.99 -4.74 -2.95
C MET A 69 8.21 -5.25 -2.16
N LYS A 70 9.36 -5.44 -2.84
CA LYS A 70 10.62 -5.79 -2.17
C LYS A 70 11.11 -4.68 -1.23
N HIS A 71 11.01 -3.42 -1.65
CA HIS A 71 11.36 -2.28 -0.81
C HIS A 71 10.51 -2.26 0.47
N LEU A 72 9.18 -2.40 0.34
CA LEU A 72 8.26 -2.37 1.48
C LEU A 72 8.43 -3.57 2.41
N VAL A 73 8.73 -4.77 1.90
CA VAL A 73 9.10 -5.92 2.75
C VAL A 73 10.35 -5.62 3.57
N ASN A 74 11.40 -5.08 2.94
CA ASN A 74 12.62 -4.70 3.65
C ASN A 74 12.39 -3.58 4.66
N HIS A 75 11.54 -2.61 4.32
CA HIS A 75 11.11 -1.55 5.24
C HIS A 75 10.40 -2.16 6.46
N ALA A 76 9.40 -3.02 6.25
CA ALA A 76 8.67 -3.72 7.31
C ALA A 76 9.62 -4.46 8.27
N ILE A 77 10.60 -5.20 7.73
CA ILE A 77 11.62 -5.90 8.54
C ILE A 77 12.44 -4.90 9.37
N LYS A 78 12.95 -3.83 8.75
CA LYS A 78 13.76 -2.81 9.44
C LYS A 78 13.00 -2.09 10.54
N THR A 79 11.68 -1.97 10.41
CA THR A 79 10.82 -1.24 11.36
C THR A 79 10.11 -2.14 12.36
N ASP A 80 10.58 -3.38 12.51
CA ASP A 80 10.06 -4.45 13.39
C ASP A 80 8.55 -4.73 13.19
N CYS A 81 8.08 -4.63 11.96
CA CYS A 81 6.73 -5.05 11.60
C CYS A 81 6.70 -6.58 11.50
N LYS A 82 5.73 -7.20 12.18
CA LYS A 82 5.54 -8.66 12.15
C LYS A 82 4.77 -9.13 10.91
N ARG A 83 4.09 -8.22 10.22
CA ARG A 83 3.34 -8.49 9.00
C ARG A 83 3.46 -7.33 8.02
N PHE A 84 3.26 -7.64 6.75
CA PHE A 84 3.06 -6.70 5.67
C PHE A 84 1.80 -7.12 4.91
N GLU A 85 0.79 -6.27 4.90
CA GLU A 85 -0.57 -6.60 4.46
C GLU A 85 -1.09 -5.51 3.51
N TRP A 86 -1.99 -5.89 2.60
CA TRP A 86 -2.70 -4.96 1.70
C TRP A 86 -3.98 -5.62 1.21
N GLN A 87 -4.79 -4.85 0.48
CA GLN A 87 -6.01 -5.34 -0.13
C GLN A 87 -5.95 -5.22 -1.65
N VAL A 88 -6.67 -6.12 -2.30
CA VAL A 88 -6.88 -6.10 -3.74
C VAL A 88 -8.36 -6.34 -4.00
N LEU A 89 -8.92 -5.62 -4.97
CA LEU A 89 -10.30 -5.85 -5.39
C LEU A 89 -10.38 -7.23 -6.05
N ASP A 90 -11.40 -7.99 -5.70
CA ASP A 90 -11.61 -9.38 -6.16
C ASP A 90 -11.66 -9.54 -7.68
N TRP A 91 -12.12 -8.51 -8.38
CA TRP A 91 -12.18 -8.45 -9.84
C TRP A 91 -10.85 -8.04 -10.49
N ASN A 92 -9.86 -7.55 -9.75
CA ASN A 92 -8.58 -7.07 -10.28
C ASN A 92 -7.61 -8.23 -10.53
N THR A 93 -7.98 -9.07 -11.51
CA THR A 93 -7.21 -10.26 -11.91
C THR A 93 -5.73 -9.98 -12.20
N PRO A 94 -5.34 -8.90 -12.92
CA PRO A 94 -3.92 -8.61 -13.17
C PRO A 94 -3.11 -8.43 -11.89
N SER A 95 -3.66 -7.73 -10.90
CA SER A 95 -2.97 -7.50 -9.62
C SER A 95 -2.94 -8.76 -8.77
N ILE A 96 -4.05 -9.51 -8.73
CA ILE A 96 -4.13 -10.80 -8.03
C ILE A 96 -3.05 -11.77 -8.53
N GLU A 97 -2.92 -11.91 -9.86
CA GLU A 97 -1.91 -12.80 -10.45
C GLU A 97 -0.48 -12.29 -10.21
N PHE A 98 -0.27 -10.97 -10.19
CA PHE A 98 1.01 -10.39 -9.75
C PHE A 98 1.32 -10.76 -8.28
N TYR A 99 0.37 -10.60 -7.36
CA TYR A 99 0.56 -10.91 -5.95
C TYR A 99 0.84 -12.40 -5.69
N LYS A 100 0.11 -13.30 -6.37
CA LYS A 100 0.39 -14.74 -6.31
C LYS A 100 1.80 -15.08 -6.78
N LYS A 101 2.26 -14.47 -7.89
CA LYS A 101 3.61 -14.69 -8.44
C LYS A 101 4.72 -14.29 -7.49
N ILE A 102 4.49 -13.30 -6.62
CA ILE A 102 5.47 -12.86 -5.61
C ILE A 102 5.31 -13.61 -4.27
N GLY A 103 4.43 -14.62 -4.20
CA GLY A 103 4.25 -15.47 -3.02
C GLY A 103 3.32 -14.89 -1.95
N ALA A 104 2.46 -13.91 -2.29
CA ALA A 104 1.48 -13.40 -1.35
C ALA A 104 0.37 -14.43 -1.09
N GLU A 105 0.01 -14.62 0.17
CA GLU A 105 -1.16 -15.36 0.59
C GLU A 105 -2.40 -14.48 0.47
N LEU A 106 -3.48 -15.02 -0.11
CA LEU A 106 -4.76 -14.31 -0.28
C LEU A 106 -5.79 -14.92 0.69
N ASP A 107 -6.07 -14.19 1.77
CA ASP A 107 -7.06 -14.57 2.77
C ASP A 107 -8.41 -13.90 2.47
N SER A 108 -9.44 -14.72 2.20
CA SER A 108 -10.79 -14.27 1.92
C SER A 108 -11.76 -14.40 3.12
N GLU A 109 -11.27 -14.83 4.29
CA GLU A 109 -12.13 -15.03 5.48
C GLU A 109 -12.54 -13.70 6.14
N TRP A 110 -11.73 -12.66 5.96
CA TRP A 110 -11.97 -11.34 6.55
C TRP A 110 -12.79 -10.43 5.64
N ILE A 111 -13.98 -10.05 6.10
CA ILE A 111 -14.84 -9.07 5.41
C ILE A 111 -14.57 -7.67 5.96
N ASN A 112 -14.35 -6.71 5.07
CA ASN A 112 -14.28 -5.30 5.42
C ASN A 112 -15.65 -4.74 5.81
N CYS A 113 -15.83 -4.42 7.08
CA CYS A 113 -17.02 -3.73 7.58
C CYS A 113 -16.83 -2.20 7.50
N LYS A 114 -17.85 -1.47 7.04
CA LYS A 114 -17.85 0.01 6.97
C LYS A 114 -19.20 0.56 7.42
N LEU A 115 -19.19 1.49 8.37
CA LEU A 115 -20.34 2.35 8.68
C LEU A 115 -20.07 3.75 8.11
N ARG A 116 -21.08 4.36 7.51
CA ARG A 116 -20.99 5.73 6.99
C ARG A 116 -21.76 6.65 7.92
N HIS A 117 -21.26 7.87 8.13
CA HIS A 117 -21.84 8.88 9.03
C HIS A 117 -23.29 9.27 8.71
N SER A 118 -23.85 8.87 7.57
CA SER A 118 -25.23 9.13 7.17
C SER A 118 -26.23 8.06 7.67
N GLN A 119 -26.01 7.52 8.87
CA GLN A 119 -27.04 6.81 9.63
C GLN A 119 -27.68 7.77 10.63
#